data_AF-G3SND7-F1
#
_entry.id   AF-G3SND7-F1
#
_cell.length_a   1.000
_cell.length_b   1.000
_cell.length_c   1.000
_cell.angle_alpha   90.00
_cell.angle_beta   90.00
_cell.angle_gamma   90.00
#
_symmetry.space_group_name_H-M   'P 1'
#
loop_
_entity.id
_entity.type
_entity.pdbx_description
1 polymer ?
#
loop_
_entity_poly.entity_id
_entity_poly.type
_entity_poly.pdbx_seq_one_letter_code
_entity_poly.pdbx_strand_id
1 'polypeptide(L)'
;MKSKHCFLGFLINFLLTDVVETQPAQESLKPQRVHFQSRNFHNILRWQPGKVLTGNHNIYFVQYKMYGQRQWTNKEDCWGIQELSCDLTNETLDIQEPYYGRVRAAVAEIHSSWSMTPRFTPWLETKIDPPVLNITQVDRSLLVSLRAPNLPYRDQKGKNTSMENYYELVYRVFIINNSLEKEQKIYEGAHRVVEIEALKPRSGYCIMAEIYQPMLDRGSPRSQEICVEIL
;
A
#
# COMPACT_ATOMS: atom_id res chain seq x y z
N MET A 1 8.38 81.88 34.10
CA MET A 1 7.16 81.45 34.82
C MET A 1 6.57 80.23 34.11
N LYS A 2 6.17 79.22 34.90
CA LYS A 2 5.57 77.94 34.48
C LYS A 2 4.11 78.12 34.04
N SER A 3 3.62 77.27 33.12
CA SER A 3 2.36 76.48 33.20
C SER A 3 2.16 75.72 31.86
N LYS A 4 2.36 74.40 31.76
CA LYS A 4 1.48 73.23 32.04
C LYS A 4 0.23 73.05 31.14
N HIS A 5 0.39 72.11 30.20
CA HIS A 5 -0.51 71.08 29.61
C HIS A 5 -1.97 71.37 29.20
N CYS A 6 -2.32 70.94 27.98
CA CYS A 6 -3.40 69.95 27.78
C CYS A 6 -3.21 69.19 26.44
N PHE A 7 -3.09 67.86 26.54
CA PHE A 7 -3.09 66.92 25.43
C PHE A 7 -4.53 66.71 24.95
N LEU A 8 -4.78 66.85 23.64
CA LEU A 8 -6.03 66.45 23.01
C LEU A 8 -5.97 64.96 22.68
N GLY A 9 -6.72 64.14 23.43
CA GLY A 9 -6.85 62.70 23.18
C GLY A 9 -7.84 62.41 22.05
N PHE A 10 -7.42 61.63 21.06
CA PHE A 10 -8.31 60.98 20.10
C PHE A 10 -8.71 59.60 20.65
N LEU A 11 -10.00 59.40 20.90
CA LEU A 11 -10.58 58.09 21.16
C LEU A 11 -10.75 57.35 19.83
N ILE A 12 -9.83 56.44 19.52
CA ILE A 12 -10.03 55.47 18.44
C ILE A 12 -10.79 54.29 19.04
N ASN A 13 -12.08 54.18 18.73
CA ASN A 13 -12.85 52.97 18.93
C ASN A 13 -12.27 51.89 18.00
N PHE A 14 -11.44 51.02 18.55
CA PHE A 14 -11.14 49.74 17.93
C PHE A 14 -12.39 48.87 18.04
N LEU A 15 -13.18 48.83 16.97
CA LEU A 15 -14.10 47.73 16.73
C LEU A 15 -13.23 46.47 16.52
N LEU A 16 -13.02 45.71 17.60
CA LEU A 16 -12.55 44.33 17.50
C LEU A 16 -13.66 43.57 16.76
N THR A 17 -13.50 43.43 15.45
CA THR A 17 -14.16 42.32 14.76
C THR A 17 -13.54 41.06 15.32
N ASP A 18 -14.28 40.36 16.18
CA ASP A 18 -13.98 38.99 16.56
C ASP A 18 -13.75 38.19 15.28
N VAL A 19 -12.48 37.90 14.98
CA VAL A 19 -12.14 36.83 14.06
C VAL A 19 -12.52 35.57 14.81
N VAL A 20 -13.72 35.07 14.54
CA VAL A 20 -14.18 33.77 15.00
C VAL A 20 -13.07 32.76 14.69
N GLU A 21 -12.58 32.12 15.74
CA GLU A 21 -11.49 31.15 15.78
C GLU A 21 -11.84 29.91 14.93
N THR A 22 -11.74 30.03 13.61
CA THR A 22 -12.06 28.98 12.63
C THR A 22 -10.87 28.07 12.32
N GLN A 23 -9.65 28.55 12.56
CA GLN A 23 -8.39 27.83 12.33
C GLN A 23 -8.16 26.59 13.23
N PRO A 24 -8.47 26.62 14.54
CA PRO A 24 -8.24 25.46 15.41
C PRO A 24 -9.09 24.25 15.00
N ALA A 25 -10.34 24.50 14.60
CA ALA A 25 -11.28 23.46 14.18
C ALA A 25 -10.86 22.82 12.85
N GLN A 26 -10.47 23.61 11.85
CA GLN A 26 -10.04 23.10 10.53
C GLN A 26 -8.79 22.23 10.59
N GLU A 27 -7.80 22.62 11.41
CA GLU A 27 -6.59 21.80 11.60
C GLU A 27 -6.88 20.53 12.43
N SER A 28 -7.85 20.58 13.34
CA SER A 28 -8.26 19.40 14.10
C SER A 28 -8.95 18.33 13.25
N LEU A 29 -9.63 18.72 12.16
CA LEU A 29 -10.30 17.83 11.20
C LEU A 29 -9.34 17.19 10.19
N LYS A 30 -8.11 17.72 10.07
CA LYS A 30 -7.16 17.31 9.05
C LYS A 30 -6.81 15.81 9.17
N PRO A 31 -6.94 15.03 8.07
CA PRO A 31 -6.54 13.63 8.07
C PRO A 31 -5.07 13.43 8.47
N GLN A 32 -4.80 12.38 9.22
CA GLN A 32 -3.48 12.06 9.77
C GLN A 32 -2.92 10.80 9.11
N ARG A 33 -1.59 10.64 9.16
CA ARG A 33 -0.87 9.44 8.67
C ARG A 33 -1.32 9.00 7.27
N VAL A 34 -1.39 9.94 6.34
CA VAL A 34 -1.78 9.65 4.95
C VAL A 34 -0.62 8.94 4.26
N HIS A 35 -0.86 7.73 3.75
CA HIS A 35 0.17 6.92 3.08
C HIS A 35 -0.47 5.98 2.05
N PHE A 36 0.33 5.52 1.10
CA PHE A 36 -0.05 4.42 0.23
C PHE A 36 0.24 3.09 0.93
N GLN A 37 -0.71 2.16 0.84
CA GLN A 37 -0.50 0.75 1.09
C GLN A 37 -0.58 0.02 -0.25
N SER A 38 0.56 -0.54 -0.68
CA SER A 38 0.68 -1.21 -1.96
C SER A 38 0.98 -2.70 -1.79
N ARG A 39 0.16 -3.55 -2.43
CA ARG A 39 0.30 -5.02 -2.39
C ARG A 39 -0.05 -5.61 -3.74
N ASN A 40 0.87 -6.37 -4.35
CA ASN A 40 0.76 -6.86 -5.72
C ASN A 40 0.26 -5.76 -6.68
N PHE A 41 0.79 -4.54 -6.54
CA PHE A 41 0.41 -3.34 -7.30
C PHE A 41 -1.04 -2.85 -7.15
N HIS A 42 -1.82 -3.40 -6.22
CA HIS A 42 -3.04 -2.74 -5.76
C HIS A 42 -2.63 -1.61 -4.82
N ASN A 43 -2.87 -0.37 -5.23
CA ASN A 43 -2.33 0.83 -4.60
C ASN A 43 -3.45 1.60 -3.91
N ILE A 44 -3.58 1.38 -2.60
CA ILE A 44 -4.67 1.94 -1.79
C ILE A 44 -4.13 3.10 -0.95
N LEU A 45 -4.71 4.29 -1.10
CA LEU A 45 -4.45 5.42 -0.22
C LEU A 45 -5.18 5.18 1.11
N ARG A 46 -4.48 5.29 2.24
CA ARG A 46 -5.07 5.17 3.59
C ARG A 46 -4.71 6.35 4.45
N TRP A 47 -5.62 6.68 5.38
CA TRP A 47 -5.41 7.73 6.36
C TRP A 47 -6.08 7.39 7.69
N GLN A 48 -5.73 8.14 8.72
CA GLN A 48 -6.45 8.19 9.98
C GLN A 48 -7.31 9.47 10.02
N PRO A 49 -8.44 9.46 10.75
CA PRO A 49 -9.22 10.67 10.97
C PRO A 49 -8.41 11.78 11.66
N GLY A 50 -8.92 13.01 11.59
CA GLY A 50 -8.44 14.10 12.43
C GLY A 50 -8.68 13.86 13.92
N LYS A 51 -8.13 14.74 14.77
CA LYS A 51 -8.24 14.65 16.24
C LYS A 51 -9.67 14.86 16.75
N VAL A 52 -10.45 15.68 16.04
CA VAL A 52 -11.87 15.86 16.35
C VAL A 52 -12.67 14.84 15.55
N LEU A 53 -13.11 13.80 16.24
CA LEU A 53 -14.12 12.86 15.74
C LEU A 53 -15.49 13.45 16.08
N THR A 54 -16.02 14.32 15.23
CA THR A 54 -17.42 14.75 15.30
C THR A 54 -18.34 13.65 14.76
N GLY A 55 -18.30 12.46 15.39
CA GLY A 55 -19.10 11.29 15.03
C GLY A 55 -18.87 10.77 13.59
N ASN A 56 -19.78 9.92 13.11
CA ASN A 56 -19.74 9.27 11.79
C ASN A 56 -20.04 10.23 10.61
N HIS A 57 -19.88 11.55 10.76
CA HIS A 57 -20.30 12.54 9.78
C HIS A 57 -19.16 13.15 8.95
N ASN A 58 -17.92 12.67 9.15
CA ASN A 58 -16.79 13.16 8.37
C ASN A 58 -16.85 12.54 6.97
N ILE A 59 -16.86 13.39 5.95
CA ILE A 59 -16.69 12.97 4.55
C ILE A 59 -15.31 13.35 4.05
N TYR A 60 -14.74 12.52 3.18
CA TYR A 60 -13.38 12.65 2.67
C TYR A 60 -13.38 12.84 1.17
N PHE A 61 -12.41 13.64 0.72
CA PHE A 61 -12.19 13.93 -0.70
C PHE A 61 -10.75 13.63 -1.04
N VAL A 62 -10.53 12.82 -2.07
CA VAL A 62 -9.20 12.37 -2.49
C VAL A 62 -8.79 13.00 -3.81
N GLN A 63 -7.53 13.42 -3.87
CA GLN A 63 -6.87 13.81 -5.10
C GLN A 63 -5.55 13.06 -5.25
N TYR A 64 -5.10 12.92 -6.49
CA TYR A 64 -3.83 12.32 -6.83
C TYR A 64 -3.14 13.10 -7.93
N LYS A 65 -1.84 12.86 -8.08
CA LYS A 65 -1.06 13.29 -9.24
C LYS A 65 0.20 12.46 -9.40
N MET A 66 0.71 12.42 -10.62
CA MET A 66 2.05 11.95 -10.92
C MET A 66 3.08 13.05 -10.59
N TYR A 67 4.31 12.66 -10.25
CA TYR A 67 5.41 13.58 -10.03
C TYR A 67 5.66 14.42 -11.29
N GLY A 68 6.06 15.68 -11.10
CA GLY A 68 6.22 16.65 -12.19
C GLY A 68 4.91 17.28 -12.70
N GLN A 69 3.75 16.69 -12.45
CA GLN A 69 2.47 17.31 -12.79
C GLN A 69 2.16 18.49 -11.85
N ARG A 70 1.68 19.58 -12.47
CA ARG A 70 1.31 20.82 -11.76
C ARG A 70 -0.07 20.73 -11.12
N GLN A 71 -1.03 20.16 -11.84
CA GLN A 71 -2.42 20.06 -11.41
C GLN A 71 -2.66 18.77 -10.63
N TRP A 72 -3.65 18.83 -9.72
CA TRP A 72 -4.18 17.67 -9.01
C TRP A 72 -5.45 17.20 -9.69
N THR A 73 -5.65 15.88 -9.73
CA THR A 73 -6.87 15.27 -10.28
C THR A 73 -7.74 14.76 -9.15
N ASN A 74 -9.04 15.00 -9.23
CA ASN A 74 -10.02 14.42 -8.31
C ASN A 74 -10.18 12.93 -8.58
N LYS A 75 -10.21 12.13 -7.52
CA LYS A 75 -10.68 10.76 -7.61
C LYS A 75 -12.18 10.75 -7.37
N GLU A 76 -12.95 10.74 -8.45
CA GLU A 76 -14.42 10.87 -8.41
C GLU A 76 -15.08 9.81 -7.52
N ASP A 77 -14.64 8.54 -7.61
CA ASP A 77 -15.16 7.44 -6.77
C ASP A 77 -14.90 7.65 -5.26
N CYS A 78 -13.98 8.54 -4.91
CA CYS A 78 -13.61 8.87 -3.54
C CYS A 78 -13.89 10.35 -3.21
N TRP A 79 -14.86 10.95 -3.89
CA TRP A 79 -15.24 12.35 -3.70
C TRP A 79 -16.46 12.47 -2.79
N GLY A 80 -16.24 12.50 -1.48
CA GLY A 80 -17.30 12.58 -0.47
C GLY A 80 -17.60 11.24 0.22
N ILE A 81 -16.59 10.39 0.39
CA ILE A 81 -16.68 9.07 1.01
C ILE A 81 -16.53 9.13 2.53
N GLN A 82 -17.05 8.14 3.27
CA GLN A 82 -16.88 8.05 4.72
C GLN A 82 -15.72 7.12 5.12
N GLU A 83 -15.31 6.27 4.18
CA GLU A 83 -14.22 5.33 4.31
C GLU A 83 -12.90 6.05 4.54
N LEU A 84 -11.99 5.39 5.25
CA LEU A 84 -10.64 5.89 5.56
C LEU A 84 -9.59 5.39 4.56
N SER A 85 -10.06 5.00 3.38
CA SER A 85 -9.23 4.53 2.29
C SER A 85 -9.87 4.77 0.94
N CYS A 86 -9.03 4.91 -0.07
CA CYS A 86 -9.44 5.07 -1.46
C CYS A 86 -8.53 4.25 -2.36
N ASP A 87 -9.11 3.51 -3.30
CA ASP A 87 -8.35 2.77 -4.31
C ASP A 87 -7.86 3.72 -5.41
N LEU A 88 -6.54 3.79 -5.58
CA LEU A 88 -5.87 4.57 -6.62
C LEU A 88 -5.09 3.68 -7.61
N THR A 89 -5.44 2.40 -7.70
CA THR A 89 -4.73 1.41 -8.54
C THR A 89 -4.77 1.78 -10.03
N ASN A 90 -5.90 2.29 -10.53
CA ASN A 90 -6.05 2.70 -11.94
C ASN A 90 -5.39 4.05 -12.23
N GLU A 91 -5.14 4.83 -11.20
CA GLU A 91 -4.52 6.14 -11.24
C GLU A 91 -2.99 6.06 -11.16
N THR A 92 -2.46 4.86 -10.84
CA THR A 92 -1.04 4.57 -10.62
C THR A 92 -0.55 3.40 -11.48
N LEU A 93 -1.07 3.29 -12.71
CA LEU A 93 -0.77 2.20 -13.66
C LEU A 93 0.68 2.22 -14.15
N ASP A 94 1.28 3.40 -14.31
CA ASP A 94 2.71 3.49 -14.63
C ASP A 94 3.52 3.25 -13.36
N ILE A 95 4.01 2.03 -13.20
CA ILE A 95 4.60 1.55 -11.95
C ILE A 95 5.97 2.18 -11.64
N GLN A 96 6.66 2.72 -12.65
CA GLN A 96 7.99 3.31 -12.48
C GLN A 96 7.88 4.79 -12.08
N GLU A 97 6.75 5.42 -12.40
CA GLU A 97 6.53 6.82 -12.07
C GLU A 97 6.27 7.03 -10.57
N PRO A 98 6.74 8.15 -9.98
CA PRO A 98 6.38 8.53 -8.63
C PRO A 98 5.03 9.25 -8.60
N TYR A 99 4.27 9.05 -7.53
CA TYR A 99 2.96 9.65 -7.31
C TYR A 99 2.85 10.31 -5.94
N TYR A 100 1.86 11.20 -5.83
CA TYR A 100 1.36 11.72 -4.57
C TYR A 100 -0.15 11.53 -4.49
N GLY A 101 -0.62 11.18 -3.29
CA GLY A 101 -2.03 11.25 -2.92
C GLY A 101 -2.22 12.35 -1.89
N ARG A 102 -3.40 12.97 -1.90
CA ARG A 102 -3.82 13.85 -0.80
C ARG A 102 -5.28 13.69 -0.50
N VAL A 103 -5.63 13.89 0.77
CA VAL A 103 -6.99 13.78 1.28
C VAL A 103 -7.30 14.97 2.18
N ARG A 104 -8.54 15.44 2.15
CA ARG A 104 -9.09 16.39 3.12
C ARG A 104 -10.41 15.86 3.66
N ALA A 105 -10.75 16.27 4.87
CA ALA A 105 -12.05 15.99 5.48
C ALA A 105 -12.99 17.19 5.30
N ALA A 106 -14.29 16.94 5.41
CA ALA A 106 -15.28 17.98 5.62
C ALA A 106 -16.35 17.54 6.62
N VAL A 107 -16.86 18.50 7.39
CA VAL A 107 -18.00 18.34 8.32
C VAL A 107 -18.82 19.61 8.26
N ALA A 108 -20.13 19.48 8.03
CA ALA A 108 -21.06 20.62 7.96
C ALA A 108 -20.51 21.77 7.09
N GLU A 109 -20.05 21.43 5.88
CA GLU A 109 -19.45 22.33 4.87
C GLU A 109 -18.09 22.96 5.24
N ILE A 110 -17.56 22.70 6.44
CA ILE A 110 -16.21 23.13 6.83
C ILE A 110 -15.19 22.10 6.34
N HIS A 111 -14.31 22.54 5.45
CA HIS A 111 -13.21 21.71 4.94
C HIS A 111 -11.93 21.87 5.79
N SER A 112 -11.22 20.76 6.00
CA SER A 112 -9.85 20.77 6.51
C SER A 112 -8.86 21.23 5.44
N SER A 113 -7.64 21.56 5.87
CA SER A 113 -6.49 21.62 4.96
C SER A 113 -6.20 20.24 4.35
N TRP A 114 -5.53 20.20 3.20
CA TRP A 114 -5.12 18.95 2.56
C TRP A 114 -3.98 18.29 3.35
N SER A 115 -4.07 16.97 3.49
CA SER A 115 -3.02 16.13 4.03
C SER A 115 -2.48 15.23 2.93
N MET A 116 -1.17 15.28 2.68
CA MET A 116 -0.53 14.68 1.51
C MET A 116 0.42 13.57 1.92
N THR A 117 0.55 12.55 1.07
CA THR A 117 1.53 11.47 1.24
C THR A 117 2.97 11.97 1.01
N PRO A 118 3.98 11.26 1.51
CA PRO A 118 5.28 11.21 0.88
C PRO A 118 5.19 10.78 -0.59
N ARG A 119 6.30 10.92 -1.32
CA ARG A 119 6.40 10.38 -2.68
C ARG A 119 6.28 8.86 -2.62
N PHE A 120 5.45 8.29 -3.50
CA PHE A 120 5.22 6.85 -3.60
C PHE A 120 5.55 6.37 -5.02
N THR A 121 6.40 5.34 -5.17
CA THR A 121 6.68 4.69 -6.46
C THR A 121 6.27 3.22 -6.39
N PRO A 122 5.23 2.78 -7.14
CA PRO A 122 4.72 1.40 -7.04
C PRO A 122 5.81 0.33 -7.21
N TRP A 123 6.70 0.46 -8.20
CA TRP A 123 7.77 -0.49 -8.45
C TRP A 123 8.77 -0.61 -7.29
N LEU A 124 9.02 0.46 -6.55
CA LEU A 124 9.92 0.43 -5.39
C LEU A 124 9.21 -0.09 -4.14
N GLU A 125 7.95 0.29 -3.94
CA GLU A 125 7.30 0.20 -2.62
C GLU A 125 6.21 -0.88 -2.53
N THR A 126 5.76 -1.46 -3.63
CA THR A 126 4.79 -2.57 -3.60
C THR A 126 5.36 -3.77 -2.86
N LYS A 127 4.55 -4.35 -1.97
CA LYS A 127 4.85 -5.64 -1.35
C LYS A 127 4.30 -6.76 -2.24
N ILE A 128 5.13 -7.77 -2.49
CA ILE A 128 4.74 -8.97 -3.22
C ILE A 128 4.29 -10.03 -2.23
N ASP A 129 3.16 -10.65 -2.53
CA ASP A 129 2.69 -11.82 -1.79
C ASP A 129 3.46 -13.09 -2.14
N PRO A 130 3.45 -14.09 -1.24
CA PRO A 130 4.04 -15.38 -1.53
C PRO A 130 3.47 -16.00 -2.81
N PRO A 131 4.23 -16.89 -3.46
CA PRO A 131 3.71 -17.62 -4.60
C PRO A 131 2.60 -18.59 -4.15
N VAL A 132 1.68 -18.87 -5.05
CA VAL A 132 0.71 -19.96 -4.89
C VAL A 132 1.42 -21.27 -5.26
N LEU A 133 1.44 -22.23 -4.34
CA LEU A 133 1.98 -23.56 -4.56
C LEU A 133 0.87 -24.55 -4.91
N ASN A 134 1.11 -25.38 -5.92
CA ASN A 134 0.40 -26.63 -6.14
C ASN A 134 1.42 -27.76 -6.15
N ILE A 135 1.14 -28.84 -5.43
CA ILE A 135 2.04 -29.99 -5.33
C ILE A 135 1.32 -31.20 -5.93
N THR A 136 2.00 -31.90 -6.82
CA THR A 136 1.53 -33.17 -7.39
C THR A 136 2.58 -34.24 -7.12
N GLN A 137 2.18 -35.34 -6.50
CA GLN A 137 3.07 -36.49 -6.35
C GLN A 137 3.11 -37.28 -7.66
N VAL A 138 4.31 -37.59 -8.13
CA VAL A 138 4.56 -38.45 -9.29
C VAL A 138 5.56 -39.50 -8.83
N ASP A 139 5.09 -40.74 -8.65
CA ASP A 139 5.85 -41.83 -8.05
C ASP A 139 6.48 -41.44 -6.69
N ARG A 140 7.81 -41.33 -6.64
CA ARG A 140 8.61 -40.93 -5.45
C ARG A 140 9.15 -39.50 -5.55
N SER A 141 8.61 -38.72 -6.47
CA SER A 141 8.93 -37.31 -6.68
C SER A 141 7.74 -36.43 -6.35
N LEU A 142 8.03 -35.17 -5.98
CA LEU A 142 7.02 -34.12 -5.87
C LEU A 142 7.26 -33.07 -6.95
N LEU A 143 6.26 -32.86 -7.79
CA LEU A 143 6.22 -31.77 -8.75
C LEU A 143 5.59 -30.55 -8.08
N VAL A 144 6.39 -29.53 -7.81
CA VAL A 144 5.95 -28.26 -7.20
C VAL A 144 5.76 -27.22 -8.29
N SER A 145 4.50 -26.82 -8.51
CA SER A 145 4.14 -25.73 -9.41
C SER A 145 3.95 -24.43 -8.61
N LEU A 146 4.64 -23.38 -9.04
CA LEU A 146 4.74 -22.06 -8.43
C LEU A 146 4.08 -21.04 -9.35
N ARG A 147 3.20 -20.22 -8.79
CA ARG A 147 2.58 -19.10 -9.52
C ARG A 147 2.70 -17.81 -8.72
N ALA A 148 3.26 -16.77 -9.34
CA ALA A 148 3.24 -15.44 -8.76
C ALA A 148 1.79 -14.93 -8.56
N PRO A 149 1.57 -14.05 -7.57
CA PRO A 149 0.29 -13.35 -7.40
C PRO A 149 -0.15 -12.63 -8.67
N ASN A 150 -1.46 -12.57 -8.88
CA ASN A 150 -2.03 -11.83 -10.00
C ASN A 150 -1.88 -10.31 -9.81
N LEU A 151 -1.71 -9.61 -10.92
CA LEU A 151 -1.72 -8.16 -10.98
C LEU A 151 -3.13 -7.61 -11.24
N PRO A 152 -3.43 -6.37 -10.80
CA PRO A 152 -4.66 -5.68 -11.19
C PRO A 152 -4.66 -5.28 -12.67
N TYR A 153 -3.49 -5.29 -13.31
CA TYR A 153 -3.32 -4.77 -14.66
C TYR A 153 -3.63 -5.82 -15.72
N ARG A 154 -4.37 -5.38 -16.74
CA ARG A 154 -4.60 -6.13 -17.97
C ARG A 154 -3.87 -5.44 -19.12
N ASP A 155 -3.33 -6.23 -20.03
CA ASP A 155 -2.75 -5.70 -21.25
C ASP A 155 -3.83 -5.15 -22.20
N GLN A 156 -3.41 -4.55 -23.31
CA GLN A 156 -4.31 -3.99 -24.34
C GLN A 156 -5.29 -5.01 -24.94
N LYS A 157 -5.02 -6.31 -24.78
CA LYS A 157 -5.84 -7.43 -25.25
C LYS A 157 -6.73 -8.00 -24.13
N GLY A 158 -6.74 -7.39 -22.95
CA GLY A 158 -7.51 -7.83 -21.79
C GLY A 158 -6.93 -9.04 -21.07
N LYS A 159 -5.70 -9.47 -21.39
CA LYS A 159 -5.03 -10.57 -20.71
C LYS A 159 -4.36 -10.07 -19.43
N ASN A 160 -4.41 -10.86 -18.37
CA ASN A 160 -3.73 -10.55 -17.12
C ASN A 160 -2.22 -10.42 -17.34
N THR A 161 -1.64 -9.31 -16.89
CA THR A 161 -0.20 -9.09 -16.92
C THR A 161 0.47 -9.87 -15.79
N SER A 162 1.64 -10.44 -16.06
CA SER A 162 2.43 -11.19 -15.08
C SER A 162 3.40 -10.26 -14.34
N MET A 163 3.66 -10.52 -13.06
CA MET A 163 4.70 -9.80 -12.29
C MET A 163 6.09 -9.94 -12.91
N GLU A 164 6.35 -11.07 -13.55
CA GLU A 164 7.60 -11.39 -14.23
C GLU A 164 7.87 -10.48 -15.43
N ASN A 165 6.88 -9.71 -15.92
CA ASN A 165 7.11 -8.70 -16.95
C ASN A 165 7.77 -7.43 -16.40
N TYR A 166 7.73 -7.23 -15.08
CA TYR A 166 8.21 -6.02 -14.40
C TYR A 166 9.39 -6.27 -13.47
N TYR A 167 9.52 -7.51 -12.98
CA TYR A 167 10.62 -7.95 -12.14
C TYR A 167 11.19 -9.26 -12.66
N GLU A 168 12.51 -9.41 -12.56
CA GLU A 168 13.14 -10.72 -12.62
C GLU A 168 12.86 -11.45 -11.30
N LEU A 169 11.81 -12.28 -11.26
CA LEU A 169 11.44 -13.03 -10.07
C LEU A 169 12.25 -14.32 -9.96
N VAL A 170 12.77 -14.58 -8.77
CA VAL A 170 13.42 -15.83 -8.39
C VAL A 170 12.56 -16.52 -7.34
N TYR A 171 12.14 -17.75 -7.60
CA TYR A 171 11.44 -18.56 -6.61
C TYR A 171 12.45 -19.33 -5.77
N ARG A 172 12.26 -19.31 -4.45
CA ARG A 172 13.02 -20.14 -3.50
C ARG A 172 12.07 -21.14 -2.86
N VAL A 173 12.37 -22.43 -2.98
CA VAL A 173 11.55 -23.51 -2.42
C VAL A 173 12.30 -24.15 -1.26
N PHE A 174 11.57 -24.33 -0.16
CA PHE A 174 12.05 -24.94 1.05
C PHE A 174 11.26 -26.21 1.34
N ILE A 175 11.95 -27.22 1.87
CA ILE A 175 11.36 -28.47 2.33
C ILE A 175 11.73 -28.71 3.79
N ILE A 176 10.75 -29.18 4.56
CA ILE A 176 10.92 -29.66 5.94
C ILE A 176 10.52 -31.13 5.94
N ASN A 177 11.38 -31.98 6.48
CA ASN A 177 11.04 -33.37 6.74
C ASN A 177 10.46 -33.48 8.16
N ASN A 178 9.23 -34.02 8.29
CA ASN A 178 8.51 -34.12 9.57
C ASN A 178 9.29 -34.88 10.65
N SER A 179 10.20 -35.79 10.26
CA SER A 179 10.99 -36.58 11.22
C SER A 179 12.27 -35.88 11.69
N LEU A 180 12.77 -34.88 10.95
CA LEU A 180 14.06 -34.24 11.22
C LEU A 180 13.92 -32.76 11.63
N GLU A 181 12.73 -32.17 11.44
CA GLU A 181 12.43 -30.73 11.64
C GLU A 181 13.44 -29.77 11.00
N LYS A 182 14.27 -30.27 10.09
CA LYS A 182 15.31 -29.49 9.44
C LYS A 182 14.78 -28.95 8.13
N GLU A 183 14.70 -27.62 8.08
CA GLU A 183 14.42 -26.90 6.85
C GLU A 183 15.64 -26.90 5.92
N GLN A 184 15.38 -27.10 4.62
CA GLN A 184 16.38 -27.02 3.57
C GLN A 184 15.83 -26.25 2.38
N LYS A 185 16.62 -25.29 1.86
CA LYS A 185 16.35 -24.67 0.55
C LYS A 185 16.82 -25.64 -0.54
N ILE A 186 15.87 -26.14 -1.33
CA ILE A 186 16.11 -27.16 -2.36
C ILE A 186 16.12 -26.58 -3.76
N TYR A 187 15.59 -25.36 -3.93
CA TYR A 187 15.52 -24.70 -5.23
C TYR A 187 15.68 -23.19 -5.08
N GLU A 188 16.38 -22.60 -6.05
CA GLU A 188 16.45 -21.16 -6.27
C GLU A 188 16.58 -20.90 -7.77
N GLY A 189 15.58 -20.27 -8.38
CA GLY A 189 15.59 -19.95 -9.81
C GLY A 189 14.26 -19.44 -10.34
N ALA A 190 14.21 -19.15 -11.64
CA ALA A 190 13.01 -18.58 -12.30
C ALA A 190 11.98 -19.62 -12.76
N HIS A 191 12.28 -20.92 -12.65
CA HIS A 191 11.35 -21.95 -13.14
C HIS A 191 10.14 -22.05 -12.22
N ARG A 192 8.97 -22.11 -12.85
CA ARG A 192 7.68 -22.24 -12.16
C ARG A 192 7.32 -23.68 -11.79
N VAL A 193 8.10 -24.65 -12.25
CA VAL A 193 7.90 -26.06 -11.94
C VAL A 193 9.22 -26.63 -11.48
N VAL A 194 9.21 -27.23 -10.30
CA VAL A 194 10.39 -27.82 -9.64
C VAL A 194 10.06 -29.25 -9.29
N GLU A 195 10.91 -30.18 -9.71
CA GLU A 195 10.80 -31.58 -9.29
C GLU A 195 11.71 -31.83 -8.08
N ILE A 196 11.14 -32.42 -7.04
CA ILE A 196 11.84 -32.85 -5.83
C ILE A 196 11.91 -34.37 -5.87
N GLU A 197 13.07 -34.89 -6.23
CA GLU A 197 13.30 -36.32 -6.39
C GLU A 197 13.82 -36.98 -5.10
N ALA A 198 13.93 -38.32 -5.16
CA ALA A 198 14.61 -39.14 -4.15
C ALA A 198 14.06 -39.00 -2.72
N LEU A 199 12.76 -38.79 -2.58
CA LEU A 199 12.09 -38.71 -1.28
C LEU A 199 11.95 -40.10 -0.65
N LYS A 200 12.01 -40.15 0.68
CA LYS A 200 11.90 -41.39 1.45
C LYS A 200 10.43 -41.86 1.45
N PRO A 201 10.14 -43.13 1.15
CA PRO A 201 8.80 -43.68 1.30
C PRO A 201 8.31 -43.59 2.74
N ARG A 202 6.98 -43.48 2.92
CA ARG A 202 6.30 -43.41 4.22
C ARG A 202 6.83 -42.29 5.12
N SER A 203 7.19 -41.18 4.51
CA SER A 203 7.72 -40.00 5.20
C SER A 203 6.90 -38.76 4.81
N GLY A 204 6.63 -37.91 5.79
CA GLY A 204 5.94 -36.64 5.61
C GLY A 204 6.91 -35.51 5.29
N TYR A 205 6.55 -34.69 4.31
CA TYR A 205 7.32 -33.52 3.89
C TYR A 205 6.41 -32.29 3.80
N CYS A 206 6.82 -31.19 4.41
CA CYS A 206 6.15 -29.89 4.29
C CYS A 206 6.96 -28.98 3.38
N ILE A 207 6.30 -28.31 2.45
CA ILE A 207 6.91 -27.48 1.42
C ILE A 207 6.39 -26.05 1.56
N MET A 208 7.31 -25.10 1.42
CA MET A 208 7.03 -23.66 1.39
C MET A 208 7.81 -23.02 0.24
N ALA A 209 7.32 -21.87 -0.22
CA ALA A 209 8.10 -21.04 -1.13
C ALA A 209 7.94 -19.54 -0.84
N GLU A 210 8.95 -18.79 -1.27
CA GLU A 210 8.92 -17.33 -1.34
C GLU A 210 9.35 -16.87 -2.73
N ILE A 211 9.00 -15.63 -3.06
CA ILE A 211 9.49 -14.92 -4.24
C ILE A 211 10.59 -13.97 -3.77
N TYR A 212 11.73 -13.97 -4.46
CA TYR A 212 12.84 -13.06 -4.27
C TYR A 212 12.99 -12.16 -5.50
N GLN A 213 13.21 -10.87 -5.26
CA GLN A 213 13.42 -9.81 -6.26
C GLN A 213 14.89 -9.35 -6.19
N PRO A 214 15.81 -9.91 -7.00
CA PRO A 214 17.24 -9.61 -6.90
C PRO A 214 17.57 -8.13 -7.07
N MET A 215 16.88 -7.45 -8.00
CA MET A 215 17.09 -6.02 -8.28
C MET A 215 16.82 -5.10 -7.07
N LEU A 216 15.97 -5.53 -6.13
CA LEU A 216 15.60 -4.76 -4.95
C LEU A 216 16.13 -5.39 -3.65
N ASP A 217 16.85 -6.51 -3.77
CA ASP A 217 17.26 -7.36 -2.65
C ASP A 217 16.14 -7.60 -1.62
N ARG A 218 14.95 -7.98 -2.12
CA ARG A 218 13.74 -8.11 -1.31
C ARG A 218 13.01 -9.43 -1.55
N GLY A 219 12.57 -10.07 -0.47
CA GLY A 219 11.71 -11.25 -0.52
C GLY A 219 10.25 -10.94 -0.19
N SER A 220 9.34 -11.74 -0.72
CA SER A 220 7.99 -11.87 -0.18
C SER A 220 8.02 -12.57 1.17
N PRO A 221 6.95 -12.53 1.97
CA PRO A 221 6.72 -13.52 2.99
C PRO A 221 6.74 -14.93 2.40
N ARG A 222 6.91 -15.94 3.24
CA ARG A 222 6.73 -17.34 2.84
C ARG A 222 5.26 -17.68 2.65
N SER A 223 5.01 -18.63 1.76
CA SER A 223 3.70 -19.24 1.60
C SER A 223 3.27 -19.98 2.87
N GLN A 224 2.00 -20.36 2.91
CA GLN A 224 1.57 -21.40 3.84
C GLN A 224 2.31 -22.71 3.54
N GLU A 225 2.54 -23.50 4.58
CA GLU A 225 3.14 -24.83 4.45
C GLU A 225 2.13 -25.80 3.85
N ILE A 226 2.55 -26.58 2.87
CA ILE A 226 1.75 -27.68 2.33
C ILE A 226 2.49 -28.98 2.62
N CYS A 227 1.87 -29.83 3.45
CA CYS A 227 2.45 -31.10 3.86
C CYS A 227 1.84 -32.26 3.06
N VAL A 228 2.70 -33.16 2.59
CA VAL A 228 2.33 -34.36 1.84
C VAL A 228 3.08 -35.56 2.39
N GLU A 229 2.46 -36.73 2.31
CA GLU A 229 3.08 -38.00 2.68
C GLU A 229 3.44 -38.78 1.42
N ILE A 230 4.68 -39.25 1.34
CA ILE A 230 5.14 -40.06 0.19
C ILE A 230 4.71 -41.50 0.41
N LEU A 231 3.81 -41.98 -0.45
CA LEU A 231 3.35 -43.37 -0.48
C LEU A 231 4.45 -44.38 -0.84
#